data_AF-A0A7V0IVF2-F1
#
_entry.id   AF-A0A7V0IVF2-F1
#
_cell.length_a   1.000
_cell.length_b   1.000
_cell.length_c   1.000
_cell.angle_alpha   90.00
_cell.angle_beta   90.00
_cell.angle_gamma   90.00
#
_symmetry.space_group_name_H-M   'P 1'
#
loop_
_entity.id
_entity.type
_entity.pdbx_description
1 polymer ?
#
loop_
_entity_poly.entity_id
_entity_poly.type
_entity_poly.pdbx_seq_one_letter_code
_entity_poly.pdbx_strand_id
1 'polypeptide(L)'
;DIFSGEADVVVCDGFVGNIALKVSEGLAETIAMMLKREVMEKAALAGKEGSLLIKEAFGNLKKRTDYSEYGGAPLLGISKPCIISHGRSTAKAIKNAIKVAGVFHKKRILDVISKEFNEGLSRREIIASEE
;
A
#
# COMPACT_ATOMS: atom_id res chain seq x y z
N ASP A 1 -5.36 -8.90 -12.72
CA ASP A 1 -5.48 -7.43 -12.76
C ASP A 1 -4.88 -6.80 -11.50
N ILE A 2 -5.54 -6.88 -10.33
CA ILE A 2 -5.08 -6.20 -9.09
C ILE A 2 -3.66 -6.62 -8.67
N PHE A 3 -3.33 -7.92 -8.77
CA PHE A 3 -2.00 -8.43 -8.40
C PHE A 3 -1.05 -8.61 -9.59
N SER A 4 -1.53 -8.50 -10.84
CA SER A 4 -0.71 -8.70 -12.04
C SER A 4 -0.02 -7.42 -12.50
N GLY A 5 -0.38 -6.26 -11.94
CA GLY A 5 0.22 -4.97 -12.28
C GLY A 5 -0.26 -4.38 -13.60
N GLU A 6 -1.37 -4.89 -14.15
CA GLU A 6 -1.94 -4.42 -15.42
C GLU A 6 -2.70 -3.09 -15.29
N ALA A 7 -3.03 -2.68 -14.07
CA ALA A 7 -3.71 -1.40 -13.78
C ALA A 7 -2.87 -0.55 -12.82
N ASP A 8 -2.70 0.74 -13.16
CA ASP A 8 -2.03 1.72 -12.29
C ASP A 8 -2.94 2.20 -11.14
N VAL A 9 -4.26 2.29 -11.39
CA VAL A 9 -5.26 2.77 -10.43
C VAL A 9 -6.51 1.90 -10.50
N VAL A 10 -6.94 1.37 -9.34
CA VAL A 10 -8.18 0.61 -9.18
C VAL A 10 -9.12 1.40 -8.27
N VAL A 11 -10.34 1.67 -8.75
CA VAL A 11 -11.35 2.45 -8.02
C VAL A 11 -12.48 1.53 -7.58
N CYS A 12 -12.90 1.65 -6.32
CA CYS A 12 -14.02 0.92 -5.73
C CYS A 12 -14.67 1.76 -4.63
N ASP A 13 -15.85 1.36 -4.17
CA ASP A 13 -16.43 1.91 -2.95
C ASP A 13 -15.66 1.46 -1.70
N GLY A 14 -15.88 2.15 -0.59
CA GLY A 14 -15.15 1.89 0.65
C GLY A 14 -15.41 0.51 1.26
N PHE A 15 -16.58 -0.10 1.02
CA PHE A 15 -16.90 -1.42 1.56
C PHE A 15 -16.17 -2.52 0.78
N VAL A 16 -16.28 -2.52 -0.55
CA VAL A 16 -15.56 -3.45 -1.43
C VAL A 16 -14.06 -3.29 -1.27
N GLY A 17 -13.56 -2.04 -1.24
CA GLY A 17 -12.15 -1.75 -1.03
C GLY A 17 -11.62 -2.27 0.30
N ASN A 18 -12.37 -2.10 1.40
CA ASN A 18 -11.97 -2.61 2.70
C ASN A 18 -11.93 -4.14 2.74
N ILE A 19 -12.92 -4.82 2.15
CA ILE A 19 -12.92 -6.28 2.03
C ILE A 19 -11.71 -6.74 1.20
N ALA A 20 -11.50 -6.14 0.03
CA ALA A 20 -10.38 -6.49 -0.85
C ALA A 20 -9.02 -6.32 -0.16
N LEU A 21 -8.82 -5.19 0.55
CA LEU A 21 -7.59 -4.94 1.32
C LEU A 21 -7.39 -5.98 2.43
N LYS A 22 -8.42 -6.26 3.24
CA LYS A 22 -8.31 -7.21 4.36
C LYS A 22 -8.10 -8.64 3.91
N VAL A 23 -8.76 -9.05 2.82
CA VAL A 23 -8.52 -10.36 2.20
C VAL A 23 -7.09 -10.45 1.66
N SER A 24 -6.60 -9.39 1.01
CA SER A 24 -5.22 -9.35 0.49
C SER A 24 -4.17 -9.41 1.60
N GLU A 25 -4.39 -8.69 2.70
CA GLU A 25 -3.53 -8.77 3.90
C GLU A 25 -3.51 -10.19 4.49
N GLY A 26 -4.67 -10.80 4.70
CA GLY A 26 -4.78 -12.15 5.25
C GLY A 26 -4.21 -13.24 4.33
N LEU A 27 -4.38 -13.09 3.02
CA LEU A 27 -3.78 -13.98 2.02
C LEU A 27 -2.25 -13.87 2.03
N ALA A 28 -1.71 -12.65 2.04
CA ALA A 28 -0.27 -12.42 2.09
C ALA A 28 0.35 -12.99 3.38
N GLU A 29 -0.30 -12.81 4.53
CA GLU A 29 0.14 -13.37 5.81
C GLU A 29 0.12 -14.92 5.78
N THR A 30 -0.96 -15.50 5.22
CA THR A 30 -1.10 -16.96 5.08
C THR A 30 0.00 -17.55 4.19
N ILE A 31 0.22 -16.96 3.01
CA ILE A 31 1.29 -17.38 2.09
C ILE A 31 2.67 -17.25 2.77
N ALA A 32 2.92 -16.14 3.48
CA ALA A 32 4.17 -15.95 4.19
C ALA A 32 4.39 -17.00 5.29
N MET A 33 3.34 -17.37 6.03
CA MET A 33 3.40 -18.44 7.04
C MET A 33 3.66 -19.81 6.41
N MET A 34 2.96 -20.15 5.34
CA MET A 34 3.16 -21.42 4.62
C MET A 34 4.58 -21.51 4.08
N LEU A 35 5.06 -20.47 3.39
CA LEU A 35 6.43 -20.43 2.88
C LEU A 35 7.45 -20.52 4.02
N LYS A 36 7.24 -19.79 5.12
CA LYS A 36 8.14 -19.85 6.28
C LYS A 36 8.25 -21.27 6.84
N ARG A 37 7.13 -22.01 6.91
CA ARG A 37 7.12 -23.38 7.40
C ARG A 37 7.98 -24.30 6.53
N GLU A 38 7.75 -24.29 5.21
CA GLU A 38 8.46 -25.22 4.32
C GLU A 38 9.94 -24.87 4.18
N VAL A 39 10.26 -23.57 4.17
CA VAL A 39 11.63 -23.05 4.16
C VAL A 39 12.36 -23.45 5.43
N MET A 40 11.74 -23.34 6.60
CA MET A 40 12.37 -23.73 7.87
C MET A 40 12.54 -25.25 8.00
N GLU A 41 11.57 -26.02 7.52
CA GLU A 41 11.65 -27.49 7.48
C GLU A 41 12.80 -27.97 6.57
N LYS A 42 12.90 -27.41 5.36
CA LYS A 42 14.01 -27.73 4.45
C LYS A 42 15.36 -27.16 4.91
N ALA A 43 15.38 -26.01 5.55
CA ALA A 43 16.61 -25.45 6.14
C ALA A 43 17.16 -26.33 7.27
N ALA A 44 16.29 -27.00 8.03
CA ALA A 44 16.70 -27.98 9.04
C ALA A 44 17.37 -29.22 8.41
N LEU A 45 17.00 -29.58 7.18
CA LEU A 45 17.51 -30.73 6.43
C LEU A 45 18.74 -30.41 5.56
N ALA A 46 18.96 -29.15 5.19
CA ALA A 46 19.97 -28.73 4.19
C ALA A 46 21.39 -28.44 4.74
N GLY A 47 21.66 -28.70 6.02
CA GLY A 47 22.96 -28.39 6.65
C GLY A 47 23.22 -26.88 6.84
N LYS A 48 24.36 -26.51 7.45
CA LYS A 48 24.67 -25.12 7.84
C LYS A 48 24.67 -24.14 6.67
N GLU A 49 25.31 -24.50 5.56
CA GLU A 49 25.52 -23.65 4.39
C GLU A 49 24.23 -23.44 3.59
N GLY A 50 23.46 -24.52 3.36
CA GLY A 50 22.15 -24.45 2.72
C GLY A 50 21.13 -23.65 3.54
N SER A 51 21.15 -23.78 4.87
CA SER A 51 20.23 -23.02 5.73
C SER A 51 20.48 -21.51 5.70
N LEU A 52 21.74 -21.07 5.48
CA LEU A 52 22.10 -19.66 5.49
C LEU A 52 21.56 -18.94 4.23
N LEU A 53 21.78 -19.54 3.05
CA LEU A 53 21.27 -19.03 1.78
C LEU A 53 19.74 -18.95 1.77
N ILE A 54 19.08 -19.98 2.31
CA ILE A 54 17.63 -20.04 2.44
C ILE A 54 17.11 -18.94 3.38
N LYS A 55 17.79 -18.71 4.52
CA LYS A 55 17.44 -17.64 5.47
C LYS A 55 17.61 -16.24 4.88
N GLU A 56 18.68 -15.97 4.13
CA GLU A 56 18.89 -14.67 3.49
C GLU A 56 17.84 -14.36 2.42
N ALA A 57 17.54 -15.34 1.56
CA ALA A 57 16.49 -15.20 0.55
C ALA A 57 15.13 -14.90 1.19
N PHE A 58 14.80 -15.60 2.28
CA PHE A 58 13.56 -15.39 3.02
C PHE A 58 13.51 -14.04 3.74
N GLY A 59 14.63 -13.59 4.30
CA GLY A 59 14.75 -12.27 4.92
C GLY A 59 14.49 -11.14 3.92
N ASN A 60 14.98 -11.28 2.69
CA ASN A 60 14.73 -10.31 1.63
C ASN A 60 13.29 -10.35 1.12
N LEU A 61 12.68 -11.54 1.02
CA LEU A 61 11.27 -11.68 0.68
C LEU A 61 10.39 -11.01 1.74
N LYS A 62 10.67 -11.26 3.02
CA LYS A 62 9.94 -10.65 4.14
C LYS A 62 9.97 -9.13 4.11
N LYS A 63 11.12 -8.53 3.75
CA LYS A 63 11.26 -7.06 3.60
C LYS A 63 10.39 -6.52 2.46
N ARG A 64 10.28 -7.23 1.33
CA ARG A 64 9.44 -6.81 0.21
C ARG A 64 7.94 -6.90 0.52
N THR A 65 7.56 -7.79 1.43
CA THR A 65 6.17 -7.95 1.91
C THR A 65 5.84 -7.08 3.14
N ASP A 66 6.81 -6.34 3.68
CA ASP A 66 6.62 -5.55 4.89
C ASP A 66 5.97 -4.19 4.57
N TYR A 67 4.68 -4.09 4.88
CA TYR A 67 3.88 -2.86 4.73
C TYR A 67 4.43 -1.65 5.51
N SER A 68 5.31 -1.85 6.50
CA SER A 68 5.89 -0.74 7.28
C SER A 68 6.82 0.17 6.48
N GLU A 69 7.25 -0.24 5.28
CA GLU A 69 8.06 0.60 4.39
C GLU A 69 7.28 1.79 3.81
N TYR A 70 5.96 1.67 3.61
CA TYR A 70 5.15 2.73 2.99
C TYR A 70 4.68 3.79 4.00
N GLY A 71 4.64 3.46 5.29
CA GLY A 71 4.36 4.40 6.38
C GLY A 71 2.88 4.72 6.62
N GLY A 72 2.02 4.65 5.60
CA GLY A 72 0.57 4.82 5.74
C GLY A 72 -0.12 5.16 4.42
N ALA A 73 -1.45 5.28 4.46
CA ALA A 73 -2.26 5.63 3.31
C ALA A 73 -2.67 7.12 3.35
N PRO A 74 -2.56 7.88 2.24
CA PRO A 74 -3.04 9.24 2.19
C PRO A 74 -4.57 9.28 2.21
N LEU A 75 -5.16 10.07 3.12
CA LEU A 75 -6.58 10.37 3.11
C LEU A 75 -6.84 11.50 2.12
N LEU A 76 -7.51 11.17 1.02
CA LEU A 76 -7.92 12.12 -0.02
C LEU A 76 -9.30 12.71 0.30
N GLY A 77 -9.64 13.81 -0.36
CA GLY A 77 -10.93 14.49 -0.18
C GLY A 77 -10.96 15.51 0.98
N ILE A 78 -9.81 15.85 1.55
CA ILE A 78 -9.66 16.88 2.58
C ILE A 78 -8.67 17.96 2.13
N SER A 79 -8.72 19.13 2.76
CA SER A 79 -7.98 20.33 2.31
C SER A 79 -6.48 20.34 2.65
N LYS A 80 -5.99 19.38 3.44
CA LYS A 80 -4.59 19.32 3.91
C LYS A 80 -4.06 17.88 3.90
N PRO A 81 -2.75 17.65 3.72
CA PRO A 81 -2.20 16.29 3.70
C PRO A 81 -2.47 15.57 5.03
N CYS A 82 -3.13 14.43 4.98
CA CYS A 82 -3.34 13.54 6.11
C CYS A 82 -2.93 12.12 5.72
N ILE A 83 -2.09 11.49 6.52
CA ILE A 83 -1.61 10.12 6.29
C ILE A 83 -2.11 9.25 7.44
N ILE A 84 -2.96 8.27 7.12
CA ILE A 84 -3.48 7.30 8.08
C ILE A 84 -2.46 6.18 8.21
N SER A 85 -1.88 6.07 9.41
CA SER A 85 -0.94 5.01 9.77
C SER A 85 -1.68 3.78 10.32
N HIS A 86 -1.07 2.59 10.20
CA HIS A 86 -1.62 1.38 10.81
C HIS A 86 -1.50 1.42 12.35
N GLY A 87 -2.43 0.81 13.09
CA GLY A 87 -2.41 0.81 14.56
C GLY A 87 -1.17 0.13 15.20
N ARG A 88 -0.48 -0.71 14.43
CA ARG A 88 0.77 -1.40 14.83
C ARG A 88 2.04 -0.72 14.27
N SER A 89 1.92 0.54 13.84
CA SER A 89 3.01 1.27 13.19
C SER A 89 4.23 1.42 14.10
N THR A 90 5.39 1.05 13.58
CA THR A 90 6.68 1.23 14.24
C THR A 90 7.20 2.66 14.05
N ALA A 91 8.25 3.04 14.78
CA ALA A 91 8.93 4.33 14.57
C ALA A 91 9.37 4.54 13.11
N LYS A 92 9.75 3.45 12.41
CA LYS A 92 10.08 3.49 10.99
C LYS A 92 8.87 3.82 10.12
N ALA A 93 7.73 3.20 10.38
CA ALA A 93 6.48 3.48 9.67
C ALA A 93 6.06 4.95 9.85
N ILE A 94 6.10 5.47 11.09
CA ILE A 94 5.78 6.88 11.37
C ILE A 94 6.76 7.84 10.66
N LYS A 95 8.06 7.56 10.70
CA LYS A 95 9.06 8.33 9.94
C LYS A 95 8.73 8.38 8.45
N ASN A 96 8.32 7.25 7.86
CA ASN A 96 7.95 7.19 6.46
C ASN A 96 6.62 7.92 6.17
N ALA A 97 5.63 7.83 7.06
CA ALA A 97 4.38 8.60 6.94
C ALA A 97 4.64 10.12 6.88
N ILE A 98 5.53 10.63 7.74
CA ILE A 98 5.93 12.05 7.75
C ILE A 98 6.60 12.43 6.43
N LYS A 99 7.45 11.55 5.86
CA LYS A 99 8.06 11.80 4.55
C LYS A 99 7.00 11.88 3.44
N VAL A 100 6.02 10.97 3.43
CA VAL A 100 4.91 10.98 2.46
C VAL A 100 4.12 12.28 2.58
N ALA A 101 3.76 12.70 3.80
CA ALA A 101 3.10 13.99 4.03
C ALA A 101 3.93 15.17 3.50
N GLY A 102 5.24 15.16 3.73
CA GLY A 102 6.18 16.16 3.20
C GLY A 102 6.23 16.18 1.68
N VAL A 103 6.15 15.02 1.01
CA VAL A 103 6.06 14.93 -0.45
C VAL A 103 4.74 15.50 -0.96
N PHE A 104 3.62 15.15 -0.33
CA PHE A 104 2.29 15.69 -0.67
C PHE A 104 2.26 17.21 -0.61
N HIS A 105 2.86 17.78 0.44
CA HIS A 105 2.96 19.21 0.61
C HIS A 105 3.89 19.86 -0.43
N LYS A 106 5.13 19.36 -0.58
CA LYS A 106 6.12 19.93 -1.52
C LYS A 106 5.65 19.89 -2.98
N LYS A 107 5.00 18.79 -3.38
CA LYS A 107 4.48 18.61 -4.74
C LYS A 107 3.11 19.25 -4.96
N ARG A 108 2.52 19.89 -3.93
CA ARG A 108 1.21 20.53 -4.01
C ARG A 108 0.12 19.61 -4.58
N ILE A 109 0.15 18.33 -4.19
CA ILE A 109 -0.73 17.30 -4.76
C ILE A 109 -2.19 17.67 -4.57
N LEU A 110 -2.56 18.19 -3.38
CA LEU A 110 -3.94 18.59 -3.10
C LEU A 110 -4.39 19.81 -3.90
N ASP A 111 -3.48 20.72 -4.25
CA ASP A 111 -3.80 21.88 -5.09
C ASP A 111 -4.12 21.41 -6.52
N VAL A 112 -3.35 20.43 -7.02
CA VAL A 112 -3.60 19.79 -8.32
C VAL A 112 -4.95 19.07 -8.30
N ILE A 113 -5.21 18.23 -7.29
CA ILE A 113 -6.50 17.52 -7.16
C ILE A 113 -7.67 18.51 -7.09
N SER A 114 -7.55 19.55 -6.26
CA SER A 114 -8.60 20.57 -6.10
C SER A 114 -8.88 21.30 -7.42
N LYS A 115 -7.83 21.68 -8.14
CA LYS A 115 -7.95 22.30 -9.47
C LYS A 115 -8.71 21.40 -10.45
N GLU A 116 -8.24 20.16 -10.62
CA GLU A 116 -8.86 19.20 -11.54
C GLU A 116 -10.30 18.87 -11.16
N PHE A 117 -10.59 18.78 -9.86
CA PHE A 117 -11.94 18.53 -9.36
C PHE A 117 -12.90 19.67 -9.71
N ASN A 118 -12.49 20.93 -9.52
CA ASN A 118 -13.29 22.10 -9.85
C ASN A 118 -13.50 22.25 -11.37
N GLU A 119 -12.46 22.00 -12.17
CA GLU A 119 -12.58 22.00 -13.63
C GLU A 119 -13.53 20.89 -14.12
N GLY A 120 -13.48 19.71 -13.50
CA GLY A 120 -14.39 18.60 -13.79
C GLY A 120 -15.84 18.90 -13.42
N LEU A 121 -16.09 19.59 -12.29
CA LEU A 121 -17.41 20.05 -11.89
C LEU A 121 -18.02 21.01 -12.90
N SER A 122 -17.25 22.03 -13.30
CA SER A 122 -17.71 23.01 -14.30
C SER A 122 -18.13 22.36 -15.62
N ARG A 123 -17.38 21.35 -16.09
CA ARG A 123 -17.77 20.59 -17.30
C ARG A 123 -19.08 19.85 -17.13
N ARG A 124 -19.33 19.26 -15.97
CA ARG A 124 -20.60 18.55 -15.69
C ARG A 124 -21.79 19.51 -15.64
N GLU A 125 -21.61 20.68 -15.05
CA GLU A 125 -22.66 21.70 -14.98
C GLU A 125 -23.05 22.22 -16.37
N ILE A 126 -22.06 22.43 -17.26
CA ILE A 126 -22.32 22.84 -18.65
C ILE A 126 -23.16 21.77 -19.36
N ILE A 127 -22.74 20.50 -19.32
CA ILE A 127 -23.45 19.39 -19.96
C ILE A 127 -24.90 19.28 -19.43
N ALA A 128 -25.08 19.38 -18.11
CA ALA A 128 -26.41 19.30 -17.49
C ALA A 128 -27.31 20.51 -17.81
N SER A 129 -26.76 21.62 -18.30
CA SER A 129 -27.52 22.81 -18.74
C SER A 129 -27.87 22.82 -20.23
N GLU A 130 -27.25 21.93 -21.01
CA GLU A 130 -27.49 21.75 -22.45
C GLU A 130 -28.52 20.63 -22.75
N GLU A 131 -28.90 19.83 -21.74
CA GLU A 131 -29.99 18.84 -21.76
C GLU A 131 -31.33 19.44 -21.26
#